data_AF-A0A7S0CJ72-F1
#
_entry.id   AF-A0A7S0CJ72-F1
#
_cell.length_a   1.000
_cell.length_b   1.000
_cell.length_c   1.000
_cell.angle_alpha   90.00
_cell.angle_beta   90.00
_cell.angle_gamma   90.00
#
_symmetry.space_group_name_H-M   'P 1'
#
loop_
_entity.id
_entity.type
_entity.pdbx_description
1 polymer ?
#
loop_
_entity_poly.entity_id
_entity_poly.type
_entity_poly.pdbx_seq_one_letter_code
_entity_poly.pdbx_strand_id
1 'polypeptide(L)'
;MDDGKIPVPLSHGAEQLVHSQANGRVFVRSTVCCTCGFEGAYNGPDCGRCDGENVTVTTGPWAGPEIIMGRCGYSCDGNATTDILGVYEYDTNNDKVVRKHVMKDRTGGDPFPSPDGQHIVMLARNGGTSLRVVPWLISSRNGRLHT
;
A
#
# COMPACT_ATOMS: atom_id res chain seq x y z
N MET A 1 24.02 -7.38 14.36
CA MET A 1 24.06 -7.31 12.89
C MET A 1 22.74 -6.68 12.50
N ASP A 2 22.80 -5.49 11.92
CA ASP A 2 21.66 -4.95 11.19
C ASP A 2 21.47 -5.86 9.97
N ASP A 3 20.37 -6.59 9.89
CA ASP A 3 20.17 -7.65 8.89
C ASP A 3 19.73 -7.10 7.52
N GLY A 4 19.84 -5.77 7.33
CA GLY A 4 19.52 -5.07 6.09
C GLY A 4 18.03 -5.02 5.80
N LYS A 5 17.17 -5.28 6.80
CA LYS A 5 15.72 -5.21 6.64
C LYS A 5 15.23 -3.78 6.72
N ILE A 6 14.55 -3.35 5.66
CA ILE A 6 13.84 -2.07 5.63
C ILE A 6 12.40 -2.30 6.07
N PRO A 7 11.95 -1.72 7.20
CA PRO A 7 10.59 -1.90 7.67
C PRO A 7 9.60 -1.19 6.74
N VAL A 8 8.48 -1.86 6.44
CA VAL A 8 7.30 -1.27 5.78
C VAL A 8 6.23 -1.09 6.86
N PRO A 9 6.07 0.11 7.44
CA PRO A 9 5.27 0.29 8.63
C PRO A 9 3.80 -0.11 8.42
N LEU A 10 3.22 -0.76 9.44
CA LEU A 10 1.82 -1.22 9.48
C LEU A 10 1.44 -2.25 8.40
N SER A 11 2.37 -2.63 7.52
CA SER A 11 2.12 -3.59 6.46
C SER A 11 2.03 -5.00 7.05
N HIS A 12 1.07 -5.78 6.56
CA HIS A 12 1.12 -7.23 6.73
C HIS A 12 2.16 -7.84 5.77
N GLY A 13 2.12 -7.41 4.50
CA GLY A 13 3.01 -7.88 3.46
C GLY A 13 3.49 -6.74 2.56
N ALA A 14 4.67 -6.89 1.99
CA ALA A 14 5.20 -5.98 0.99
C ALA A 14 5.26 -6.75 -0.34
N GLU A 15 4.30 -6.47 -1.21
CA GLU A 15 4.08 -7.20 -2.45
C GLU A 15 4.29 -6.27 -3.65
N GLN A 16 4.40 -6.84 -4.84
CA GLN A 16 4.55 -6.11 -6.11
C GLN A 16 5.53 -4.92 -6.03
N LEU A 17 6.78 -5.25 -6.29
CA LEU A 17 7.89 -4.31 -6.29
C LEU A 17 8.21 -3.90 -7.72
N VAL A 18 8.38 -2.60 -7.94
CA VAL A 18 8.89 -2.04 -9.19
C VAL A 18 10.03 -1.08 -8.90
N HIS A 19 11.10 -1.15 -9.69
CA HIS A 19 12.25 -0.28 -9.58
C HIS A 19 12.33 0.65 -10.79
N SER A 20 12.43 1.96 -10.54
CA SER A 20 12.72 2.95 -11.57
C SER A 20 14.21 3.26 -11.56
N GLN A 21 14.92 2.77 -12.58
CA GLN A 21 16.35 3.03 -12.74
C GLN A 21 16.64 4.52 -12.98
N ALA A 22 15.72 5.24 -13.65
CA ALA A 22 15.90 6.64 -14.02
C ALA A 22 15.99 7.58 -12.79
N ASN A 23 15.28 7.27 -11.70
CA ASN A 23 15.25 8.11 -10.50
C ASN A 23 15.74 7.40 -9.22
N GLY A 24 16.18 6.14 -9.32
CA GLY A 24 16.69 5.34 -8.20
C GLY A 24 15.66 5.10 -7.10
N ARG A 25 14.41 4.81 -7.50
CA ARG A 25 13.30 4.58 -6.57
C ARG A 25 12.77 3.18 -6.71
N VAL A 26 12.50 2.56 -5.56
CA VAL A 26 11.72 1.33 -5.48
C VAL A 26 10.34 1.71 -4.99
N PHE A 27 9.31 1.23 -5.67
CA PHE A 27 7.92 1.37 -5.27
C PHE A 27 7.41 -0.01 -4.89
N VAL A 28 6.89 -0.14 -3.67
CA VAL A 28 6.43 -1.42 -3.12
C VAL A 28 4.99 -1.26 -2.68
N ARG A 29 4.11 -2.13 -3.18
CA ARG A 29 2.73 -2.18 -2.72
C ARG A 29 2.68 -2.82 -1.33
N SER A 30 2.05 -2.13 -0.40
CA SER A 30 1.73 -2.66 0.91
C SER A 30 0.39 -3.39 0.87
N THR A 31 0.35 -4.57 1.49
CA THR A 31 -0.87 -5.32 1.78
C THR A 31 -1.15 -5.29 3.28
N VAL A 32 -2.44 -5.33 3.62
CA VAL A 32 -2.95 -5.21 5.00
C VAL A 32 -3.81 -6.41 5.36
N CYS A 33 -4.12 -6.51 6.65
CA CYS A 33 -5.20 -7.38 7.13
C CYS A 33 -6.48 -6.58 7.35
N CYS A 34 -7.62 -7.22 7.19
CA CYS A 34 -8.95 -6.67 7.43
C CYS A 34 -9.82 -7.72 8.13
N THR A 35 -10.76 -7.25 8.94
CA THR A 35 -11.77 -8.13 9.53
C THR A 35 -12.74 -8.62 8.47
N CYS A 36 -13.28 -9.81 8.67
CA CYS A 36 -14.39 -10.32 7.86
C CYS A 36 -15.71 -9.63 8.13
N GLY A 37 -15.74 -8.80 9.17
CA GLY A 37 -16.90 -8.03 9.60
C GLY A 37 -17.44 -8.54 10.93
N PHE A 38 -18.68 -8.17 11.19
CA PHE A 38 -19.44 -8.62 12.35
C PHE A 38 -20.62 -9.48 11.88
N GLU A 39 -21.32 -10.12 12.82
CA GLU A 39 -22.54 -10.86 12.55
C GLU A 39 -23.58 -9.95 11.83
N GLY A 40 -23.88 -10.25 10.56
CA GLY A 40 -24.75 -9.43 9.69
C GLY A 40 -24.05 -8.66 8.57
N ALA A 41 -22.71 -8.67 8.48
CA ALA A 41 -21.99 -8.17 7.31
C ALA A 41 -22.10 -9.15 6.12
N TYR A 42 -21.91 -8.66 4.88
CA TYR A 42 -21.98 -9.48 3.65
C TYR A 42 -21.00 -10.67 3.64
N ASN A 43 -19.92 -10.57 4.43
CA ASN A 43 -18.92 -11.64 4.66
C ASN A 43 -18.96 -12.22 6.09
N GLY A 44 -19.98 -11.91 6.90
CA GLY A 44 -20.23 -12.49 8.23
C GLY A 44 -19.03 -12.60 9.18
N PRO A 45 -19.18 -13.32 10.30
CA PRO A 45 -18.06 -13.72 11.14
C PRO A 45 -17.17 -14.77 10.44
N ASP A 46 -17.71 -15.51 9.48
CA ASP A 46 -17.03 -16.65 8.83
C ASP A 46 -16.26 -16.29 7.55
N CYS A 47 -16.12 -15.01 7.22
CA CYS A 47 -15.41 -14.55 6.01
C CYS A 47 -16.02 -15.01 4.69
N GLY A 48 -17.31 -15.36 4.70
CA GLY A 48 -18.07 -15.79 3.52
C GLY A 48 -17.65 -17.17 3.00
N ARG A 49 -17.41 -17.27 1.69
CA ARG A 49 -17.14 -18.55 1.00
C ARG A 49 -15.73 -19.11 1.24
N CYS A 50 -14.85 -18.30 1.78
CA CYS A 50 -13.48 -18.70 2.07
C CYS A 50 -13.35 -18.72 3.61
N ASP A 51 -12.59 -19.66 4.16
CA ASP A 51 -12.36 -19.75 5.60
C ASP A 51 -11.53 -18.57 6.11
N GLY A 52 -11.92 -18.00 7.25
CA GLY A 52 -11.18 -16.93 7.93
C GLY A 52 -9.93 -17.40 8.64
N GLU A 53 -9.09 -16.43 9.01
CA GLU A 53 -7.90 -16.64 9.84
C GLU A 53 -7.83 -15.62 10.98
N ASN A 54 -7.09 -15.96 12.02
CA ASN A 54 -6.82 -15.07 13.15
C ASN A 54 -5.75 -14.05 12.74
N VAL A 55 -6.15 -12.78 12.63
CA VAL A 55 -5.29 -11.69 12.16
C VAL A 55 -5.25 -10.53 13.14
N THR A 56 -4.18 -9.75 13.09
CA THR A 56 -4.10 -8.43 13.74
C THR A 56 -4.29 -7.37 12.67
N VAL A 57 -5.32 -6.54 12.82
CA VAL A 57 -5.58 -5.44 11.89
C VAL A 57 -4.78 -4.22 12.33
N THR A 58 -3.99 -3.67 11.42
CA THR A 58 -3.05 -2.56 11.67
C THR A 58 -3.53 -1.22 11.10
N THR A 59 -4.60 -1.23 10.31
CA THR A 59 -5.12 -0.07 9.61
C THR A 59 -6.65 0.01 9.66
N GLY A 60 -7.18 1.23 9.54
CA GLY A 60 -8.62 1.45 9.49
C GLY A 60 -9.33 1.43 10.85
N PRO A 61 -10.67 1.40 10.85
CA PRO A 61 -11.49 1.52 12.06
C PRO A 61 -11.30 0.40 13.08
N TRP A 62 -10.84 -0.76 12.63
CA TRP A 62 -10.64 -1.97 13.45
C TRP A 62 -9.17 -2.18 13.82
N ALA A 63 -8.32 -1.18 13.64
CA ALA A 63 -6.91 -1.28 13.98
C ALA A 63 -6.73 -1.40 15.51
N GLY A 64 -5.98 -2.40 15.95
CA GLY A 64 -5.76 -2.64 17.37
C GLY A 64 -4.83 -3.83 17.64
N PRO A 65 -4.44 -4.03 18.91
CA PRO A 65 -3.60 -5.16 19.31
C PRO A 65 -4.35 -6.50 19.36
N GLU A 66 -5.68 -6.47 19.24
CA GLU A 66 -6.52 -7.64 19.34
C GLU A 66 -6.39 -8.54 18.11
N ILE A 67 -6.42 -9.86 18.36
CA ILE A 67 -6.51 -10.87 17.31
C ILE A 67 -7.98 -11.10 17.03
N ILE A 68 -8.39 -10.88 15.79
CA ILE A 68 -9.77 -11.01 15.34
C ILE A 68 -9.86 -11.92 14.11
N MET A 69 -11.04 -12.46 13.86
CA MET A 69 -11.30 -13.22 12.64
C MET A 69 -11.27 -12.28 11.43
N GLY A 70 -10.43 -12.61 10.45
CA GLY A 70 -10.14 -11.75 9.32
C GLY A 70 -9.41 -12.46 8.18
N ARG A 71 -8.83 -11.64 7.31
CA ARG A 71 -8.00 -12.05 6.17
C ARG A 71 -6.89 -11.04 5.99
N CYS A 72 -5.82 -11.46 5.32
CA CYS A 72 -4.77 -10.55 4.86
C CYS A 72 -4.58 -10.60 3.34
N GLY A 73 -3.84 -9.62 2.81
CA GLY A 73 -3.48 -9.61 1.40
C GLY A 73 -4.62 -9.19 0.49
N TYR A 74 -4.73 -9.87 -0.65
CA TYR A 74 -5.62 -9.51 -1.77
C TYR A 74 -7.10 -9.35 -1.39
N SER A 75 -7.57 -10.06 -0.35
CA SER A 75 -8.96 -9.96 0.09
C SER A 75 -9.33 -8.59 0.69
N CYS A 76 -8.32 -7.80 1.07
CA CYS A 76 -8.52 -6.49 1.69
C CYS A 76 -8.29 -5.31 0.73
N ASP A 77 -7.83 -5.58 -0.49
CA ASP A 77 -7.47 -4.54 -1.46
C ASP A 77 -8.68 -3.74 -1.95
N GLY A 78 -8.45 -2.47 -2.26
CA GLY A 78 -9.48 -1.58 -2.78
C GLY A 78 -10.51 -1.15 -1.74
N ASN A 79 -10.41 -1.63 -0.50
CA ASN A 79 -11.25 -1.17 0.59
C ASN A 79 -10.68 0.15 1.16
N ALA A 80 -11.39 1.25 0.93
CA ALA A 80 -10.96 2.59 1.33
C ALA A 80 -10.80 2.81 2.85
N THR A 81 -11.27 1.87 3.67
CA THR A 81 -11.13 1.94 5.13
C THR A 81 -9.93 1.17 5.65
N THR A 82 -9.47 0.13 4.94
CA THR A 82 -8.39 -0.76 5.41
C THR A 82 -7.15 -0.70 4.50
N ASP A 83 -7.31 -0.74 3.18
CA ASP A 83 -6.23 -0.67 2.18
C ASP A 83 -5.77 0.78 1.98
N ILE A 84 -5.29 1.41 3.04
CA ILE A 84 -4.91 2.83 3.10
C ILE A 84 -3.39 3.05 3.15
N LEU A 85 -2.61 1.97 3.05
CA LEU A 85 -1.16 2.04 2.99
C LEU A 85 -0.68 2.28 1.56
N GLY A 86 -1.29 1.65 0.57
CA GLY A 86 -0.95 1.86 -0.84
C GLY A 86 0.50 1.52 -1.15
N VAL A 87 1.21 2.42 -1.82
CA VAL A 87 2.56 2.19 -2.33
C VAL A 87 3.57 2.98 -1.53
N TYR A 88 4.53 2.29 -0.93
CA TYR A 88 5.70 2.91 -0.33
C TYR A 88 6.76 3.19 -1.39
N GLU A 89 7.29 4.42 -1.39
CA GLU A 89 8.44 4.82 -2.18
C GLU A 89 9.69 4.75 -1.30
N TYR A 90 10.63 3.92 -1.69
CA TYR A 90 11.93 3.75 -1.07
C TYR A 90 13.04 4.35 -1.93
N ASP A 91 13.90 5.14 -1.30
CA ASP A 91 15.08 5.76 -1.91
C ASP A 91 16.28 4.84 -1.77
N THR A 92 16.72 4.22 -2.88
CA THR A 92 17.88 3.33 -2.86
C THR A 92 19.19 4.08 -2.64
N ASN A 93 19.23 5.40 -2.83
CA ASN A 93 20.43 6.20 -2.62
C ASN A 93 20.62 6.60 -1.15
N ASN A 94 19.52 6.70 -0.40
CA ASN A 94 19.51 7.19 0.98
C ASN A 94 19.00 6.15 2.00
N ASP A 95 18.77 4.92 1.54
CA ASP A 95 18.31 3.77 2.32
C ASP A 95 17.13 4.09 3.25
N LYS A 96 16.07 4.67 2.69
CA LYS A 96 14.88 5.04 3.48
C LYS A 96 13.59 5.07 2.68
N VAL A 97 12.50 4.75 3.36
CA VAL A 97 11.15 5.05 2.89
C VAL A 97 10.97 6.57 2.91
N VAL A 98 10.66 7.17 1.75
CA VAL A 98 10.54 8.63 1.62
C VAL A 98 9.10 9.10 1.51
N ARG A 99 8.21 8.28 0.94
CA ARG A 99 6.83 8.65 0.67
C ARG A 99 5.91 7.44 0.67
N LYS A 100 4.62 7.73 0.83
CA LYS A 100 3.51 6.80 0.69
C LYS A 100 2.52 7.38 -0.32
N HIS A 101 2.16 6.59 -1.33
CA HIS A 101 1.26 6.97 -2.40
C HIS A 101 -0.02 6.15 -2.30
N VAL A 102 -1.17 6.81 -2.38
CA VAL A 102 -2.49 6.18 -2.37
C VAL A 102 -3.29 6.65 -3.58
N MET A 103 -4.41 6.03 -3.90
CA MET A 103 -5.37 6.52 -4.88
C MET A 103 -6.13 7.75 -4.34
N LYS A 104 -6.93 8.42 -5.17
CA LYS A 104 -7.71 9.61 -4.73
C LYS A 104 -8.80 9.26 -3.71
N ASP A 105 -9.36 8.06 -3.82
CA ASP A 105 -10.30 7.49 -2.85
C ASP A 105 -9.60 6.95 -1.58
N ARG A 106 -8.28 7.14 -1.47
CA ARG A 106 -7.38 6.71 -0.39
C ARG A 106 -7.07 5.21 -0.36
N THR A 107 -7.49 4.46 -1.37
CA THR A 107 -7.15 3.04 -1.50
C THR A 107 -5.70 2.83 -1.98
N GLY A 108 -5.21 1.60 -1.92
CA GLY A 108 -3.97 1.21 -2.55
C GLY A 108 -4.11 1.03 -4.07
N GLY A 109 -2.98 1.05 -4.75
CA GLY A 109 -2.91 0.78 -6.18
C GLY A 109 -1.59 0.14 -6.56
N ASP A 110 -1.52 -0.42 -7.75
CA ASP A 110 -0.33 -1.11 -8.23
C ASP A 110 0.57 -0.12 -8.97
N PRO A 111 1.86 -0.02 -8.60
CA PRO A 111 2.76 1.00 -9.12
C PRO A 111 3.36 0.64 -10.47
N PHE A 112 3.43 1.63 -11.37
CA PHE A 112 4.09 1.54 -12.67
C PHE A 112 4.88 2.84 -12.91
N PRO A 113 6.20 2.85 -12.67
CA PRO A 113 7.02 4.03 -12.94
C PRO A 113 7.10 4.28 -14.45
N SER A 114 7.07 5.55 -14.85
CA SER A 114 7.35 5.92 -16.24
C SER A 114 8.81 5.61 -16.60
N PRO A 115 9.11 5.29 -17.87
CA PRO A 115 10.47 4.99 -18.31
C PRO A 115 11.48 6.11 -18.01
N ASP A 116 11.04 7.37 -18.04
CA ASP A 116 11.85 8.56 -17.75
C ASP A 116 11.95 8.89 -16.25
N GLY A 117 11.27 8.13 -15.38
CA GLY A 117 11.24 8.34 -13.93
C GLY A 117 10.51 9.61 -13.47
N GLN A 118 9.84 10.33 -14.37
CA GLN A 118 9.13 11.56 -14.03
C GLN A 118 7.75 11.32 -13.41
N HIS A 119 7.18 10.13 -13.55
CA HIS A 119 5.85 9.81 -13.08
C HIS A 119 5.79 8.39 -12.51
N ILE A 120 4.83 8.17 -11.63
CA ILE A 120 4.32 6.83 -11.31
C ILE A 120 2.85 6.82 -11.66
N VAL A 121 2.45 5.85 -12.48
CA VAL A 121 1.06 5.51 -12.72
C VAL A 121 0.66 4.44 -11.70
N MET A 122 -0.44 4.66 -10.99
CA MET A 122 -1.03 3.70 -10.08
C MET A 122 -2.36 3.21 -10.63
N LEU A 123 -2.54 1.89 -10.68
CA LEU A 123 -3.81 1.27 -11.04
C LEU A 123 -4.56 0.88 -9.77
N ALA A 124 -5.79 1.36 -9.59
CA ALA A 124 -6.56 1.02 -8.40
C ALA A 124 -7.00 -0.45 -8.39
N ARG A 125 -6.95 -1.07 -7.21
CA ARG A 125 -7.56 -2.40 -6.98
C ARG A 125 -9.05 -2.31 -6.64
N ASN A 126 -9.77 -1.37 -7.25
CA ASN A 126 -11.21 -1.18 -7.09
C ASN A 126 -11.99 -1.73 -8.31
N GLY A 127 -11.58 -2.90 -8.80
CA GLY A 127 -12.04 -3.45 -10.08
C GLY A 127 -11.40 -2.78 -11.31
N GLY A 128 -10.27 -2.07 -11.14
CA GLY A 128 -9.56 -1.42 -12.24
C GLY A 128 -10.27 -0.20 -12.82
N THR A 129 -11.19 0.41 -12.07
CA THR A 129 -12.06 1.49 -12.58
C THR A 129 -11.39 2.86 -12.57
N SER A 130 -10.21 2.98 -11.96
CA SER A 130 -9.47 4.24 -11.91
C SER A 130 -7.95 4.06 -11.95
N LEU A 131 -7.28 5.07 -12.49
CA LEU A 131 -5.84 5.24 -12.44
C LEU A 131 -5.49 6.58 -11.80
N ARG A 132 -4.29 6.66 -11.22
CA ARG A 132 -3.74 7.90 -10.68
C ARG A 132 -2.34 8.09 -11.23
N VAL A 133 -2.09 9.22 -11.87
CA VAL A 133 -0.74 9.65 -12.23
C VAL A 133 -0.21 10.52 -11.10
N VAL A 134 0.94 10.15 -10.54
CA VAL A 134 1.65 10.93 -9.53
C VAL A 134 2.93 11.46 -10.18
N PRO A 135 3.09 12.79 -10.29
CA PRO A 135 4.35 13.35 -10.74
C PRO A 135 5.42 13.09 -9.69
N TRP A 136 6.61 12.71 -10.14
CA TRP A 136 7.78 12.65 -9.30
C TRP A 136 8.29 14.07 -9.07
N LEU A 137 7.91 14.64 -7.92
CA LEU A 137 8.53 15.87 -7.46
C LEU A 137 9.95 15.52 -7.04
N ILE A 138 10.93 16.04 -7.80
CA ILE A 138 12.31 16.14 -7.36
C ILE A 138 12.25 16.91 -6.04
N SER A 139 12.41 16.22 -4.90
CA SER A 139 12.78 16.90 -3.67
C SER A 139 14.11 17.56 -3.98
N SER A 140 14.05 18.87 -4.15
CA SER A 140 15.11 19.69 -4.68
C SER A 140 16.45 19.33 -4.05
N ARG A 141 17.42 18.90 -4.87
CA ARG A 141 18.83 18.96 -4.47
C ARG A 141 19.32 20.41 -4.32
N ASN A 142 18.50 21.42 -4.59
CA ASN A 142 18.69 22.83 -4.20
C ASN A 142 17.35 23.57 -4.29
N GLY A 143 16.87 24.11 -3.16
CA GLY A 143 15.52 24.65 -2.93
C GLY A 143 14.91 25.54 -4.02
N ARG A 144 14.27 24.94 -5.02
CA ARG A 144 13.32 25.65 -5.89
C ARG A 144 12.25 24.68 -6.38
N LEU A 145 11.07 24.79 -5.77
CA LEU A 145 9.83 24.28 -6.31
C LEU A 145 9.47 25.15 -7.52
N HIS A 146 9.41 24.58 -8.71
CA HIS A 146 8.68 25.17 -9.82
C HIS A 146 7.23 24.71 -9.71
N THR A 147 6.38 25.66 -9.35
CA THR A 147 4.91 25.59 -9.37
C THR A 147 4.39 25.49 -10.80
#